data_AF-F8EZT5-F1
#
_entry.id   AF-F8EZT5-F1
#
_cell.length_a   1.000
_cell.length_b   1.000
_cell.length_c   1.000
_cell.angle_alpha   90.00
_cell.angle_beta   90.00
_cell.angle_gamma   90.00
#
_symmetry.space_group_name_H-M   'P 1'
#
loop_
_entity.id
_entity.type
_entity.pdbx_description
1 polymer ?
#
loop_
_entity_poly.entity_id
_entity_poly.type
_entity_poly.pdbx_seq_one_letter_code
_entity_poly.pdbx_strand_id
1 'polypeptide(L)'
;MFVFQEALSIEPPQFFTISDLSASPSEQPNWVWEAFADRVMGGKSELAEPLIIQVDESKALVLAGRVVTKGGGFIQVRLRNTKGLFDASAYSGVKLTPGPTRSTIRIPWSAFVAESTGKKAVRTNYISSVALVAAFEDFNAYMRIYRVAFYR
;
A
#
# COMPACT_ATOMS: atom_id res chain seq x y z
N MET A 1 -7.56 49.81 -18.38
CA MET A 1 -6.49 48.81 -18.24
C MET A 1 -6.88 47.92 -17.08
N PHE A 2 -7.29 46.68 -17.35
CA PHE A 2 -7.75 45.76 -16.31
C PHE A 2 -6.66 44.71 -16.07
N VAL A 3 -6.25 44.57 -14.81
CA VAL A 3 -5.38 43.50 -14.34
C VAL A 3 -6.29 42.45 -13.72
N PHE A 4 -6.23 41.23 -14.27
CA PHE A 4 -6.68 40.03 -13.56
C PHE A 4 -5.61 38.98 -13.74
N GLN A 5 -5.00 38.58 -12.63
CA GLN A 5 -4.36 37.28 -12.52
C GLN A 5 -4.78 36.70 -11.17
N GLU A 6 -5.99 36.15 -11.14
CA GLU A 6 -6.35 35.21 -10.09
C GLU A 6 -5.44 33.99 -10.31
N ALA A 7 -4.36 33.92 -9.53
CA ALA A 7 -3.61 32.69 -9.42
C ALA A 7 -4.57 31.67 -8.83
N LEU A 8 -5.00 30.70 -9.63
CA LEU A 8 -5.64 29.49 -9.14
C LEU A 8 -4.72 28.91 -8.07
N SER A 9 -5.10 29.05 -6.80
CA SER A 9 -4.44 28.39 -5.69
C SER A 9 -4.69 26.90 -5.88
N ILE A 10 -3.75 26.21 -6.53
CA ILE A 10 -3.72 24.76 -6.51
C ILE A 10 -3.34 24.40 -5.08
N GLU A 11 -4.33 24.15 -4.23
CA GLU A 11 -4.05 23.60 -2.90
C GLU A 11 -3.20 22.33 -3.09
N PRO A 12 -2.12 22.18 -2.30
CA PRO A 12 -1.34 20.96 -2.35
C PRO A 12 -2.27 19.78 -2.06
N PRO A 13 -2.15 18.67 -2.82
CA PRO A 13 -3.02 17.51 -2.61
C PRO A 13 -3.00 17.10 -1.14
N GLN A 14 -4.18 17.05 -0.52
CA GLN A 14 -4.31 16.69 0.88
C GLN A 14 -4.07 15.18 1.02
N PHE A 15 -3.08 14.81 1.82
CA PHE A 15 -2.74 13.41 2.09
C PHE A 15 -3.03 13.05 3.55
N PHE A 16 -3.64 11.90 3.76
CA PHE A 16 -3.60 11.22 5.05
C PHE A 16 -2.53 10.13 4.98
N THR A 17 -1.34 10.45 5.46
CA THR A 17 -0.23 9.49 5.52
C THR A 17 -0.52 8.45 6.58
N ILE A 18 -0.66 7.19 6.17
CA ILE A 18 -0.89 6.03 7.04
C ILE A 18 0.44 5.53 7.62
N SER A 19 1.46 5.45 6.78
CA SER A 19 2.83 5.11 7.16
C SER A 19 3.82 5.90 6.32
N ASP A 20 4.84 6.44 6.97
CA ASP A 20 6.08 6.96 6.40
C ASP A 20 7.25 6.44 7.23
N LEU A 21 7.98 5.49 6.69
CA LEU A 21 9.04 4.80 7.44
C LEU A 21 10.23 5.71 7.77
N SER A 22 10.34 6.86 7.11
CA SER A 22 11.38 7.86 7.39
C SER A 22 10.98 8.85 8.49
N ALA A 23 9.72 8.81 8.95
CA ALA A 23 9.21 9.64 10.03
C ALA A 23 9.23 8.91 11.39
N SER A 24 9.03 9.68 12.47
CA SER A 24 8.85 9.12 13.82
C SER A 24 7.66 9.82 14.51
N PRO A 25 6.60 9.08 14.90
CA PRO A 25 6.38 7.65 14.62
C PRO A 25 6.22 7.39 13.11
N SER A 26 6.56 6.17 12.68
CA SER A 26 6.46 5.78 11.27
C SER A 26 5.02 5.53 10.83
N GLU A 27 4.17 5.01 11.71
CA GLU A 27 2.76 4.72 11.45
C GLU A 27 1.83 5.69 12.19
N GLN A 28 0.66 5.93 11.61
CA GLN A 28 -0.46 6.53 12.34
C GLN A 28 -0.90 5.62 13.51
N PRO A 29 -1.50 6.18 14.57
CA PRO A 29 -2.03 5.39 15.66
C PRO A 29 -2.96 4.27 15.17
N ASN A 30 -2.79 3.08 15.74
CA ASN A 30 -3.52 1.85 15.41
C ASN A 30 -3.18 1.22 14.06
N TRP A 31 -2.26 1.78 13.28
CA TRP A 31 -1.79 1.11 12.06
C TRP A 31 -0.51 0.33 12.36
N VAL A 32 -0.49 -0.93 11.94
CA VAL A 32 0.66 -1.82 12.13
C VAL A 32 0.98 -2.56 10.85
N TRP A 33 2.27 -2.74 10.59
CA TRP A 33 2.73 -3.63 9.51
C TRP A 33 2.61 -5.08 9.95
N GLU A 34 2.09 -5.92 9.05
CA GLU A 34 2.04 -7.37 9.18
C GLU A 34 2.49 -7.99 7.87
N ALA A 35 3.11 -9.17 7.93
CA ALA A 35 3.57 -9.87 6.76
C ALA A 35 3.25 -11.36 6.84
N PHE A 36 2.93 -11.95 5.70
CA PHE A 36 2.60 -13.36 5.61
C PHE A 36 2.78 -13.89 4.18
N ALA A 37 3.09 -15.17 4.09
CA ALA A 37 3.05 -15.95 2.86
C ALA A 37 1.89 -16.94 2.94
N ASP A 38 1.23 -17.21 1.82
CA ASP A 38 0.26 -18.29 1.78
C ASP A 38 0.95 -19.65 1.72
N ARG A 39 0.59 -20.50 2.68
CA ARG A 39 0.96 -21.91 2.73
C ARG A 39 -0.27 -22.82 2.64
N VAL A 40 -1.47 -22.27 2.51
CA VAL A 40 -2.73 -23.00 2.38
C VAL A 40 -2.90 -23.43 0.91
N MET A 41 -3.69 -24.48 0.67
CA MET A 41 -3.86 -25.14 -0.64
C MET A 41 -2.59 -25.74 -1.27
N GLY A 42 -1.53 -25.91 -0.47
CA GLY A 42 -0.26 -26.48 -0.93
C GLY A 42 0.69 -25.45 -1.56
N GLY A 43 0.42 -24.15 -1.38
CA GLY A 43 1.30 -23.06 -1.77
C GLY A 43 2.71 -23.22 -1.18
N LYS A 44 3.72 -22.91 -1.99
CA LYS A 44 5.15 -23.06 -1.63
C LYS A 44 5.89 -21.72 -1.66
N SER A 45 5.15 -20.63 -1.46
CA SER A 45 5.75 -19.30 -1.42
C SER A 45 6.51 -19.12 -0.11
N GLU A 46 7.67 -18.49 -0.20
CA GLU A 46 8.59 -18.25 0.91
C GLU A 46 8.78 -16.75 1.06
N LEU A 47 8.32 -16.20 2.18
CA LEU A 47 8.53 -14.81 2.55
C LEU A 47 9.79 -14.73 3.42
N ALA A 48 10.75 -13.88 3.01
CA ALA A 48 11.83 -13.47 3.90
C ALA A 48 11.28 -12.56 5.00
N GLU A 49 11.87 -12.60 6.20
CA GLU A 49 11.47 -11.71 7.28
C GLU A 49 11.50 -10.24 6.80
N PRO A 50 10.39 -9.48 6.90
CA PRO A 50 10.38 -8.10 6.48
C PRO A 50 11.31 -7.27 7.33
N LEU A 51 12.14 -6.47 6.67
CA LEU A 51 13.12 -5.59 7.31
C LEU A 51 12.84 -4.14 6.92
N ILE A 52 13.03 -3.23 7.87
CA ILE A 52 13.16 -1.80 7.56
C ILE A 52 14.65 -1.52 7.35
N ILE A 53 15.00 -1.11 6.14
CA ILE A 53 16.38 -0.79 5.76
C ILE A 53 16.53 0.71 5.52
N GLN A 54 17.73 1.23 5.76
CA GLN A 54 18.13 2.56 5.30
C GLN A 54 18.48 2.50 3.81
N VAL A 55 17.94 3.41 3.01
CA VAL A 55 18.23 3.61 1.59
C VAL A 55 18.39 5.10 1.35
N ASP A 56 19.61 5.52 1.06
CA ASP A 56 19.98 6.94 0.98
C ASP A 56 19.56 7.67 2.28
N GLU A 57 18.76 8.75 2.16
CA GLU A 57 18.22 9.53 3.28
C GLU A 57 16.85 9.01 3.77
N SER A 58 16.37 7.88 3.26
CA SER A 58 15.04 7.35 3.58
C SER A 58 15.11 5.94 4.17
N LYS A 59 14.02 5.52 4.81
CA LYS A 59 13.82 4.14 5.25
C LYS A 59 12.75 3.47 4.41
N ALA A 60 12.92 2.17 4.18
CA ALA A 60 12.00 1.35 3.40
C ALA A 60 11.76 -0.01 4.05
N LEU A 61 10.51 -0.47 4.00
CA LEU A 61 10.13 -1.84 4.32
C LEU A 61 10.40 -2.69 3.08
N VAL A 62 11.08 -3.81 3.28
CA VAL A 62 11.38 -4.76 2.21
C VAL A 62 10.34 -5.88 2.21
N LEU A 63 9.61 -6.02 1.10
CA LEU A 63 8.91 -7.25 0.75
C LEU A 63 9.84 -8.05 -0.18
N ALA A 64 10.37 -9.16 0.32
CA ALA A 64 11.22 -10.05 -0.47
C ALA A 64 10.87 -11.50 -0.23
N GLY A 65 11.00 -12.33 -1.27
CA GLY A 65 10.69 -13.75 -1.15
C GLY A 65 10.48 -14.41 -2.50
N ARG A 66 10.34 -15.74 -2.47
CA ARG A 66 10.01 -16.53 -3.65
C ARG A 66 8.50 -16.74 -3.72
N VAL A 67 7.89 -16.34 -4.82
CA VAL A 67 6.49 -16.64 -5.14
C VAL A 67 6.44 -17.91 -5.98
N VAL A 68 5.61 -18.84 -5.54
CA VAL A 68 5.27 -20.08 -6.26
C VAL A 68 3.76 -20.20 -6.28
N THR A 69 3.18 -20.08 -7.47
CA THR A 69 1.73 -20.06 -7.73
C THR A 69 1.12 -21.43 -7.81
N LYS A 70 1.92 -22.48 -8.02
CA LYS A 70 1.44 -23.86 -7.90
C LYS A 70 0.89 -24.06 -6.48
N GLY A 71 -0.42 -24.29 -6.38
CA GLY A 71 -1.13 -24.36 -5.09
C GLY A 71 -1.63 -23.01 -4.57
N GLY A 72 -1.66 -21.96 -5.39
CA GLY A 72 -2.25 -20.65 -5.07
C GLY A 72 -1.34 -19.68 -4.31
N GLY A 73 -0.03 -19.94 -4.23
CA GLY A 73 0.86 -19.19 -3.34
C GLY A 73 1.04 -17.71 -3.69
N PHE A 74 1.18 -16.90 -2.64
CA PHE A 74 1.54 -15.49 -2.67
C PHE A 74 2.42 -15.11 -1.47
N ILE A 75 3.05 -13.94 -1.52
CA ILE A 75 3.60 -13.25 -0.35
C ILE A 75 3.01 -11.85 -0.24
N GLN A 76 2.88 -11.33 0.98
CA GLN A 76 2.38 -9.97 1.17
C GLN A 76 2.89 -9.29 2.44
N VAL A 77 2.84 -7.97 2.39
CA VAL A 77 2.86 -7.08 3.55
C VAL A 77 1.58 -6.25 3.55
N ARG A 78 1.00 -6.03 4.73
CA ARG A 78 -0.18 -5.20 4.90
C ARG A 78 -0.03 -4.23 6.05
N LEU A 79 -0.58 -3.04 5.87
CA LEU A 79 -0.89 -2.11 6.95
C LEU A 79 -2.29 -2.43 7.45
N ARG A 80 -2.41 -2.93 8.67
CA ARG A 80 -3.69 -3.24 9.32
C ARG A 80 -4.04 -2.18 10.34
N ASN A 81 -5.29 -1.72 10.32
CA ASN A 81 -5.85 -0.93 11.40
C ASN A 81 -6.32 -1.87 12.55
N THR A 82 -5.64 -1.80 13.69
CA THR A 82 -5.92 -2.64 14.86
C THR A 82 -7.18 -2.24 15.61
N LYS A 83 -7.69 -1.01 15.39
CA LYS A 83 -8.99 -0.55 15.91
C LYS A 83 -10.18 -1.07 15.08
N GLY A 84 -9.92 -1.75 13.97
CA GLY A 84 -10.94 -2.31 13.08
C GLY A 84 -11.13 -1.47 11.83
N LEU A 85 -12.35 -0.97 11.61
CA LEU A 85 -12.72 -0.30 10.37
C LEU A 85 -12.30 1.17 10.37
N PHE A 86 -11.74 1.62 9.25
CA PHE A 86 -11.41 3.01 8.96
C PHE A 86 -12.34 3.54 7.88
N ASP A 87 -12.90 4.73 8.12
CA ASP A 87 -13.69 5.43 7.13
C ASP A 87 -12.79 6.29 6.22
N ALA A 88 -12.52 5.76 5.03
CA ALA A 88 -11.77 6.41 3.97
C ALA A 88 -12.67 7.09 2.91
N SER A 89 -13.98 7.26 3.17
CA SER A 89 -14.93 7.84 2.19
C SER A 89 -14.58 9.28 1.78
N ALA A 90 -13.88 10.03 2.64
CA ALA A 90 -13.42 11.38 2.37
C ALA A 90 -12.12 11.47 1.53
N TYR A 91 -11.64 10.35 0.99
CA TYR A 91 -10.45 10.28 0.14
C TYR A 91 -10.80 9.74 -1.24
N SER A 92 -9.98 10.07 -2.23
CA SER A 92 -10.11 9.69 -3.63
C SER A 92 -9.42 8.35 -3.95
N GLY A 93 -8.47 7.92 -3.13
CA GLY A 93 -7.74 6.66 -3.36
C GLY A 93 -6.57 6.42 -2.42
N VAL A 94 -5.73 5.46 -2.81
CA VAL A 94 -4.46 5.10 -2.14
C VAL A 94 -3.28 5.60 -2.96
N LYS A 95 -2.22 6.02 -2.27
CA LYS A 95 -0.93 6.37 -2.84
C LYS A 95 0.15 5.38 -2.36
N LEU A 96 0.89 4.81 -3.29
CA LEU A 96 1.95 3.79 -3.12
C LEU A 96 3.17 4.10 -4.00
N THR A 97 4.25 3.31 -3.92
CA THR A 97 5.52 3.51 -4.67
C THR A 97 6.06 2.20 -5.27
N PRO A 98 5.57 1.73 -6.44
CA PRO A 98 6.22 0.64 -7.16
C PRO A 98 6.91 1.13 -8.47
N GLY A 99 8.08 0.56 -8.78
CA GLY A 99 8.87 0.86 -9.97
C GLY A 99 10.32 0.39 -9.84
N PRO A 100 11.09 0.34 -10.94
CA PRO A 100 12.53 0.02 -10.88
C PRO A 100 13.31 1.14 -10.15
N THR A 101 12.78 2.36 -10.21
CA THR A 101 13.22 3.51 -9.44
C THR A 101 12.12 3.93 -8.47
N ARG A 102 12.50 4.69 -7.43
CA ARG A 102 11.55 5.24 -6.47
C ARG A 102 10.58 6.19 -7.18
N SER A 103 9.29 5.88 -7.11
CA SER A 103 8.23 6.61 -7.80
C SER A 103 7.01 6.85 -6.90
N THR A 104 5.99 7.55 -7.38
CA THR A 104 4.68 7.63 -6.72
C THR A 104 3.61 7.15 -7.70
N ILE A 105 2.76 6.24 -7.24
CA ILE A 105 1.56 5.80 -7.93
C ILE A 105 0.34 6.16 -7.08
N ARG A 106 -0.67 6.73 -7.73
CA ARG A 106 -1.97 7.03 -7.13
C ARG A 106 -3.00 6.11 -7.77
N ILE A 107 -3.69 5.34 -6.95
CA ILE A 107 -4.71 4.38 -7.39
C ILE A 107 -6.05 4.92 -6.89
N PRO A 108 -6.91 5.44 -7.77
CA PRO A 108 -8.24 5.89 -7.38
C PRO A 108 -9.09 4.69 -6.96
N TRP A 109 -10.08 4.89 -6.09
CA TRP A 109 -10.96 3.81 -5.64
C TRP A 109 -11.65 3.07 -6.79
N SER A 110 -11.98 3.80 -7.87
CA SER A 110 -12.61 3.25 -9.07
C SER A 110 -11.70 2.32 -9.89
N ALA A 111 -10.39 2.34 -9.67
CA ALA A 111 -9.45 1.44 -10.34
C ALA A 111 -9.34 0.06 -9.66
N PHE A 112 -9.90 -0.10 -8.45
CA PHE A 112 -9.88 -1.38 -7.76
C PHE A 112 -10.96 -2.31 -8.32
N VAL A 113 -10.54 -3.50 -8.75
CA VAL A 113 -11.41 -4.58 -9.18
C VAL A 113 -11.58 -5.57 -8.03
N ALA A 114 -12.82 -6.02 -7.84
CA ALA A 114 -13.14 -7.00 -6.83
C ALA A 114 -12.72 -8.41 -7.27
N GLU A 115 -11.83 -9.04 -6.51
CA GLU A 115 -11.38 -10.42 -6.72
C GLU A 115 -11.82 -11.31 -5.56
N SER A 116 -12.43 -12.47 -5.88
CA SER A 116 -12.85 -13.49 -4.89
C SER A 116 -13.66 -12.95 -3.70
N THR A 117 -14.53 -11.96 -3.96
CA THR A 117 -15.38 -11.31 -2.95
C THR A 117 -16.81 -11.13 -3.46
N GLY A 118 -17.79 -11.13 -2.55
CA GLY A 118 -19.20 -10.89 -2.88
C GLY A 118 -19.56 -9.42 -3.15
N LYS A 119 -18.58 -8.52 -3.17
CA LYS A 119 -18.78 -7.07 -3.39
C LYS A 119 -18.26 -6.65 -4.76
N LYS A 120 -18.91 -5.67 -5.39
CA LYS A 120 -18.55 -5.19 -6.75
C LYS A 120 -17.61 -3.97 -6.75
N ALA A 121 -17.50 -3.28 -5.62
CA ALA A 121 -16.70 -2.07 -5.48
C ALA A 121 -16.10 -1.96 -4.07
N VAL A 122 -15.04 -1.18 -3.93
CA VAL A 122 -14.42 -0.87 -2.63
C VAL A 122 -15.43 -0.13 -1.76
N ARG A 123 -15.64 -0.62 -0.54
CA ARG A 123 -16.43 0.06 0.49
C ARG A 123 -15.50 0.93 1.31
N THR A 124 -15.33 2.18 0.89
CA THR A 124 -14.37 3.11 1.48
C THR A 124 -14.64 3.42 2.95
N ASN A 125 -15.88 3.26 3.43
CA ASN A 125 -16.22 3.40 4.84
C ASN A 125 -15.86 2.19 5.73
N TYR A 126 -15.29 1.13 5.16
CA TYR A 126 -14.98 -0.13 5.85
C TYR A 126 -13.55 -0.62 5.58
N ILE A 127 -12.59 0.27 5.37
CA ILE A 127 -11.21 -0.13 5.11
C ILE A 127 -10.57 -0.62 6.41
N SER A 128 -10.17 -1.88 6.47
CA SER A 128 -9.47 -2.44 7.64
C SER A 128 -7.97 -2.60 7.42
N SER A 129 -7.53 -2.66 6.16
CA SER A 129 -6.13 -2.78 5.81
C SER A 129 -5.84 -2.34 4.37
N VAL A 130 -4.58 -2.04 4.09
CA VAL A 130 -4.02 -1.85 2.75
C VAL A 130 -2.87 -2.84 2.59
N ALA A 131 -2.95 -3.71 1.59
CA ALA A 131 -1.96 -4.75 1.34
C ALA A 131 -1.25 -4.54 0.01
N LEU A 132 0.04 -4.89 -0.02
CA LEU A 132 0.79 -5.11 -1.25
C LEU A 132 1.09 -6.61 -1.34
N VAL A 133 0.66 -7.21 -2.44
CA VAL A 133 0.67 -8.66 -2.64
C VAL A 133 1.47 -8.98 -3.90
N ALA A 134 2.41 -9.91 -3.78
CA ALA A 134 3.14 -10.52 -4.89
C ALA A 134 2.56 -11.91 -5.14
N ALA A 135 1.93 -12.10 -6.31
CA ALA A 135 1.11 -13.26 -6.65
C ALA A 135 1.00 -13.45 -8.18
N PHE A 136 0.19 -14.43 -8.61
CA PHE A 136 -0.25 -14.72 -9.99
C PHE A 136 0.78 -15.32 -10.95
N GLU A 137 2.07 -15.09 -10.73
CA GLU A 137 3.15 -15.78 -11.46
C GLU A 137 4.26 -16.25 -10.52
N ASP A 138 5.12 -17.15 -11.00
CA ASP A 138 6.29 -17.63 -10.27
C ASP A 138 7.45 -16.65 -10.48
N PHE A 139 7.96 -16.05 -9.40
CA PHE A 139 9.08 -15.12 -9.46
C PHE A 139 9.76 -14.92 -8.10
N ASN A 140 10.94 -14.30 -8.11
CA ASN A 140 11.55 -13.78 -6.88
C ASN A 140 11.12 -12.33 -6.72
N ALA A 141 10.25 -12.08 -5.74
CA ALA A 141 9.79 -10.76 -5.40
C ALA A 141 10.87 -9.99 -4.64
N TYR A 142 11.06 -8.74 -5.02
CA TYR A 142 11.83 -7.77 -4.24
C TYR A 142 11.21 -6.38 -4.46
N MET A 143 10.68 -5.78 -3.39
CA MET A 143 10.09 -4.46 -3.43
C MET A 143 10.40 -3.68 -2.17
N ARG A 144 10.69 -2.39 -2.34
CA ARG A 144 10.92 -1.42 -1.27
C ARG A 144 9.73 -0.48 -1.16
N ILE A 145 9.13 -0.42 0.03
CA ILE A 145 7.97 0.42 0.31
C ILE A 145 8.42 1.52 1.28
N TYR A 146 8.19 2.78 0.93
CA TYR A 146 8.65 3.93 1.72
C TYR A 146 7.51 4.62 2.47
N ARG A 147 6.38 4.81 1.79
CA ARG A 147 5.23 5.56 2.30
C ARG A 147 3.92 5.02 1.71
N VAL A 148 2.88 4.99 2.53
CA VAL A 148 1.49 4.68 2.15
C VAL A 148 0.58 5.79 2.65
N ALA A 149 -0.29 6.31 1.79
CA ALA A 149 -1.22 7.38 2.16
C ALA A 149 -2.56 7.26 1.44
N PHE A 150 -3.61 7.86 1.99
CA PHE A 150 -4.80 8.23 1.22
C PHE A 150 -4.65 9.64 0.66
N TYR A 151 -5.20 9.90 -0.52
CA TYR A 151 -5.15 11.24 -1.15
C TYR A 151 -6.56 11.73 -1.46
N ARG A 152 -6.73 13.06 -1.47
CA ARG A 152 -7.92 13.74 -1.97
C ARG A 152 -7.69 14.23 -3.40
#